data_AF-U1X4E1-F1
#
_entry.id   AF-U1X4E1-F1
#
_cell.length_a   1.000
_cell.length_b   1.000
_cell.length_c   1.000
_cell.angle_alpha   90.00
_cell.angle_beta   90.00
_cell.angle_gamma   90.00
#
_symmetry.space_group_name_H-M   'P 1'
#
loop_
_entity.id
_entity.type
_entity.pdbx_description
1 polymer ?
#
loop_
_entity_poly.entity_id
_entity_poly.type
_entity_poly.pdbx_seq_one_letter_code
_entity_poly.pdbx_strand_id
1 'polypeptide(L)'
;MPYTVFIREPDADFFVITNLLQELGYHQKTLNDYSYFIEHRENTVQVAMDKTVTFYINEQLSLPALETVRRMIVDVKNRAGGMISETDYHIGYLQDGTKTSLFCNWERWISFLHAARFNAIQDTHVRVYDTMYNQLGEGVLLSYDTAEDAEGIIRISSCRLKTEEGTCKLSASPHVIVEATGEWIEPEKA
;
A
#
# COMPACT_ATOMS: atom_id res chain seq x y z
N MET A 1 -15.99 5.91 -10.95
CA MET A 1 -16.54 6.87 -9.96
C MET A 1 -15.63 6.78 -8.74
N PRO A 2 -15.34 7.83 -7.97
CA PRO A 2 -14.45 7.65 -6.82
C PRO A 2 -14.95 6.53 -5.91
N TYR A 3 -14.04 5.68 -5.45
CA TYR A 3 -14.40 4.64 -4.52
C TYR A 3 -14.74 5.25 -3.16
N THR A 4 -15.79 4.76 -2.49
CA THR A 4 -16.31 5.40 -1.28
C THR A 4 -16.13 4.51 -0.04
N VAL A 5 -15.48 5.06 0.98
CA VAL A 5 -15.29 4.42 2.30
C VAL A 5 -15.88 5.32 3.37
N PHE A 6 -16.51 4.72 4.38
CA PHE A 6 -17.09 5.43 5.50
C PHE A 6 -16.47 4.97 6.82
N ILE A 7 -16.28 5.91 7.74
CA ILE A 7 -16.24 5.62 9.17
C ILE A 7 -17.60 6.03 9.73
N ARG A 8 -18.38 5.02 10.12
CA ARG A 8 -19.72 5.15 10.69
C ARG A 8 -19.62 5.27 12.20
N GLU A 9 -20.48 6.11 12.78
CA GLU A 9 -20.66 6.22 14.23
C GLU A 9 -19.33 6.43 14.99
N PRO A 10 -18.46 7.39 14.61
CA PRO A 10 -17.25 7.62 15.37
C PRO A 10 -17.58 8.18 16.75
N ASP A 11 -16.76 7.77 17.73
CA ASP A 11 -16.86 8.20 19.12
C ASP A 11 -16.47 9.67 19.26
N ALA A 12 -15.46 10.09 18.49
CA ALA A 12 -14.94 11.44 18.46
C ALA A 12 -15.96 12.46 17.92
N ASP A 13 -15.80 13.72 18.35
CA ASP A 13 -16.59 14.82 17.81
C ASP A 13 -15.98 15.37 16.51
N PHE A 14 -16.74 16.27 15.87
CA PHE A 14 -16.37 16.92 14.62
C PHE A 14 -14.98 17.59 14.71
N PHE A 15 -14.70 18.35 15.77
CA PHE A 15 -13.45 19.10 15.89
C PHE A 15 -12.25 18.18 16.04
N VAL A 16 -12.39 17.10 16.81
CA VAL A 16 -11.35 16.08 16.96
C VAL A 16 -11.05 15.44 15.62
N ILE A 17 -12.08 15.05 14.85
CA ILE A 17 -11.91 14.45 13.53
C ILE A 17 -11.25 15.41 12.54
N THR A 18 -11.67 16.68 12.51
CA THR A 18 -11.09 17.66 11.59
C THR A 18 -9.63 17.97 11.90
N ASN A 19 -9.27 18.06 13.19
CA ASN A 19 -7.88 18.26 13.61
C ASN A 19 -7.01 17.06 13.22
N LEU A 20 -7.52 15.84 13.44
CA LEU A 20 -6.88 14.59 13.03
C LEU A 20 -6.62 14.53 11.52
N LEU A 21 -7.59 14.94 10.69
CA LEU A 21 -7.39 14.99 9.24
C LEU A 21 -6.27 15.97 8.86
N GLN A 22 -6.21 17.15 9.49
CA GLN A 22 -5.15 18.11 9.25
C GLN A 22 -3.76 17.60 9.68
N GLU A 23 -3.67 16.92 10.83
CA GLU A 23 -2.43 16.26 11.28
C GLU A 23 -1.93 15.19 10.30
N LEU A 24 -2.86 14.47 9.66
CA LEU A 24 -2.56 13.48 8.63
C LEU A 24 -2.24 14.11 7.26
N GLY A 25 -2.23 15.43 7.16
CA GLY A 25 -1.87 16.17 5.95
C GLY A 25 -3.02 16.49 5.00
N TYR A 26 -4.27 16.27 5.41
CA TYR A 26 -5.42 16.72 4.62
C TYR A 26 -5.57 18.24 4.70
N HIS A 27 -5.70 18.88 3.55
CA HIS A 27 -5.94 20.31 3.43
C HIS A 27 -7.44 20.61 3.45
N GLN A 28 -7.84 21.55 4.29
CA GLN A 28 -9.23 21.98 4.38
C GLN A 28 -9.64 22.80 3.15
N LYS A 29 -10.74 22.41 2.49
CA LYS A 29 -11.36 23.15 1.38
C LYS A 29 -12.54 23.98 1.84
N THR A 30 -13.39 23.39 2.67
CA THR A 30 -14.57 24.04 3.28
C THR A 30 -14.64 23.64 4.74
N LEU A 31 -15.71 24.02 5.45
CA LEU A 31 -15.86 23.65 6.86
C LEU A 31 -15.78 22.12 7.06
N ASN A 32 -16.40 21.35 6.18
CA ASN A 32 -16.55 19.91 6.29
C ASN A 32 -15.82 19.11 5.20
N ASP A 33 -15.26 19.77 4.18
CA ASP A 33 -14.54 19.12 3.07
C ASP A 33 -13.02 19.30 3.19
N TYR A 34 -12.31 18.20 3.01
CA TYR A 34 -10.86 18.11 3.08
C TYR A 34 -10.31 17.37 1.86
N SER A 35 -9.07 17.64 1.49
CA SER A 35 -8.41 17.00 0.35
C SER A 35 -6.99 16.59 0.66
N TYR A 36 -6.58 15.45 0.12
CA TYR A 36 -5.22 14.95 0.19
C TYR A 36 -4.76 14.53 -1.21
N PHE A 37 -3.57 15.00 -1.61
CA PHE A 37 -2.98 14.68 -2.90
C PHE A 37 -1.91 13.60 -2.74
N ILE A 38 -2.05 12.53 -3.52
CA ILE A 38 -1.05 11.48 -3.66
C ILE A 38 -0.96 11.12 -5.14
N GLU A 39 0.26 11.00 -5.67
CA GLU A 39 0.50 10.79 -7.11
C GLU A 39 -0.21 11.82 -8.02
N HIS A 40 -0.25 13.09 -7.60
CA HIS A 40 -0.99 14.16 -8.29
C HIS A 40 -2.49 13.93 -8.43
N ARG A 41 -3.04 12.95 -7.71
CA ARG A 41 -4.47 12.61 -7.70
C ARG A 41 -5.07 13.08 -6.39
N GLU A 42 -6.19 13.78 -6.52
CA GLU A 42 -6.94 14.26 -5.37
C GLU A 42 -7.82 13.15 -4.80
N ASN A 43 -7.76 12.98 -3.48
CA ASN A 43 -8.71 12.22 -2.67
C ASN A 43 -9.38 13.21 -1.73
N THR A 44 -10.68 13.05 -1.49
CA THR A 44 -11.43 13.99 -0.64
C THR A 44 -12.05 13.29 0.55
N VAL A 45 -12.21 14.03 1.63
CA VAL A 45 -12.85 13.56 2.86
C VAL A 45 -13.91 14.55 3.27
N GLN A 46 -15.09 14.04 3.57
CA GLN A 46 -16.21 14.83 4.08
C GLN A 46 -16.56 14.38 5.48
N VAL A 47 -16.66 15.33 6.41
CA VAL A 47 -17.09 15.08 7.79
C VAL A 47 -18.51 15.60 7.96
N ALA A 48 -19.48 14.69 7.99
CA ALA A 48 -20.89 15.05 8.12
C ALA A 48 -21.25 15.43 9.57
N MET A 49 -22.36 16.18 9.74
CA MET A 49 -22.85 16.60 11.06
C MET A 49 -23.35 15.43 11.92
N ASP A 50 -23.77 14.32 11.30
CA ASP A 50 -24.08 13.06 11.97
C ASP A 50 -22.82 12.27 12.38
N LYS A 51 -21.65 12.92 12.26
CA LYS A 51 -20.31 12.40 12.49
C LYS A 51 -19.83 11.37 11.47
N THR A 52 -20.57 11.07 10.40
CA THR A 52 -20.06 10.16 9.37
C THR A 52 -18.87 10.79 8.66
N VAL A 53 -17.73 10.08 8.61
CA VAL A 53 -16.57 10.48 7.81
C VAL A 53 -16.60 9.70 6.50
N THR A 54 -16.66 10.41 5.38
CA THR A 54 -16.74 9.80 4.03
C THR A 54 -15.47 10.12 3.26
N PHE A 55 -14.74 9.07 2.85
CA PHE A 55 -13.55 9.16 2.02
C PHE A 55 -13.93 8.83 0.58
N TYR A 56 -13.57 9.72 -0.34
CA TYR A 56 -13.67 9.54 -1.78
C TYR A 56 -12.27 9.36 -2.35
N ILE A 57 -11.99 8.12 -2.75
CA ILE A 57 -10.67 7.69 -3.18
C ILE A 57 -10.62 7.63 -4.71
N ASN A 58 -9.54 8.16 -5.28
CA ASN A 58 -9.31 8.12 -6.72
C ASN A 58 -9.10 6.67 -7.19
N GLU A 59 -9.80 6.21 -8.24
CA GLU A 59 -9.76 4.81 -8.68
C GLU A 59 -8.44 4.37 -9.31
N GLN A 60 -7.59 5.32 -9.69
CA GLN A 60 -6.40 5.07 -10.49
C GLN A 60 -5.11 5.20 -9.68
N LEU A 61 -5.18 5.03 -8.36
CA LEU A 61 -4.01 5.00 -7.49
C LEU A 61 -3.17 3.75 -7.73
N SER A 62 -1.85 3.89 -7.64
CA SER A 62 -0.95 2.74 -7.56
C SER A 62 -1.16 1.94 -6.26
N LEU A 63 -0.62 0.71 -6.21
CA LEU A 63 -0.70 -0.11 -5.00
C LEU A 63 -0.04 0.56 -3.77
N PRO A 64 1.17 1.15 -3.86
CA PRO A 64 1.73 1.92 -2.75
C PRO A 64 0.87 3.10 -2.29
N ALA A 65 0.21 3.79 -3.24
CA ALA A 65 -0.68 4.88 -2.90
C ALA A 65 -1.97 4.38 -2.22
N LEU A 66 -2.53 3.24 -2.65
CA LEU A 66 -3.65 2.57 -1.99
C LEU A 66 -3.28 2.11 -0.57
N GLU A 67 -2.10 1.51 -0.37
CA GLU A 67 -1.57 1.16 0.96
C GLU A 67 -1.52 2.38 1.88
N THR A 68 -1.04 3.51 1.37
CA THR A 68 -0.96 4.77 2.12
C THR A 68 -2.35 5.31 2.49
N VAL A 69 -3.27 5.36 1.54
CA VAL A 69 -4.67 5.81 1.78
C VAL A 69 -5.36 4.89 2.79
N ARG A 70 -5.20 3.57 2.66
CA ARG A 70 -5.74 2.60 3.63
C ARG A 70 -5.23 2.87 5.03
N ARG A 71 -3.92 3.00 5.21
CA ARG A 71 -3.30 3.28 6.52
C ARG A 71 -3.86 4.56 7.13
N MET A 72 -3.97 5.64 6.34
CA MET A 72 -4.57 6.89 6.82
C MET A 72 -6.00 6.70 7.32
N ILE A 73 -6.84 5.93 6.61
CA ILE A 73 -8.22 5.67 7.03
C ILE A 73 -8.25 4.82 8.31
N VAL A 74 -7.38 3.80 8.42
CA VAL A 74 -7.24 3.00 9.64
C VAL A 74 -6.82 3.88 10.82
N ASP A 75 -5.88 4.79 10.62
CA ASP A 75 -5.42 5.74 11.63
C ASP A 75 -6.55 6.67 12.06
N VAL A 76 -7.34 7.18 11.10
CA VAL A 76 -8.53 7.97 11.42
C VAL A 76 -9.50 7.15 12.26
N LYS A 77 -9.85 5.93 11.83
CA LYS A 77 -10.76 5.05 12.58
C LYS A 77 -10.23 4.70 13.97
N ASN A 78 -8.94 4.44 14.12
CA ASN A 78 -8.37 4.07 15.42
C ASN A 78 -8.36 5.24 16.41
N ARG A 79 -8.20 6.47 15.92
CA ARG A 79 -8.19 7.68 16.75
C ARG A 79 -9.59 8.28 16.96
N ALA A 80 -10.47 8.18 15.98
CA ALA A 80 -11.84 8.70 16.04
C ALA A 80 -12.87 7.68 16.57
N GLY A 81 -12.54 6.40 16.58
CA GLY A 81 -13.48 5.32 16.86
C GLY A 81 -14.37 4.98 15.66
N GLY A 82 -15.45 4.24 15.93
CA GLY A 82 -16.45 3.85 14.93
C GLY A 82 -16.09 2.62 14.09
N MET A 83 -16.91 2.38 13.06
CA MET A 83 -16.84 1.21 12.19
C MET A 83 -16.55 1.58 10.74
N ILE A 84 -15.57 0.89 10.13
CA ILE A 84 -15.32 1.04 8.69
C ILE A 84 -16.40 0.29 7.92
N SER A 85 -16.95 0.95 6.91
CA SER A 85 -17.81 0.33 5.90
C SER A 85 -17.42 0.82 4.52
N GLU A 86 -17.61 -0.01 3.51
CA GLU A 86 -17.30 0.30 2.11
C GLU A 86 -18.56 0.09 1.27
N THR A 87 -18.79 0.95 0.27
CA THR A 87 -19.89 0.78 -0.68
C THR A 87 -19.35 0.94 -2.09
N ASP A 88 -19.66 -0.02 -2.95
CA ASP A 88 -19.19 -0.07 -4.34
C ASP A 88 -17.65 0.04 -4.49
N TYR A 89 -16.91 -0.31 -3.44
CA TYR A 89 -15.45 -0.31 -3.41
C TYR A 89 -14.94 -1.69 -3.84
N HIS A 90 -14.38 -1.79 -5.04
CA HIS A 90 -13.80 -3.03 -5.55
C HIS A 90 -12.50 -2.75 -6.28
N ILE A 91 -11.41 -3.32 -5.79
CA ILE A 91 -10.06 -3.06 -6.33
C ILE A 91 -9.47 -4.27 -7.05
N GLY A 92 -10.07 -5.44 -6.88
CA GLY A 92 -9.61 -6.65 -7.56
C GLY A 92 -10.20 -7.93 -6.99
N TYR A 93 -9.62 -9.04 -7.42
CA TYR A 93 -10.06 -10.38 -7.06
C TYR A 93 -8.90 -11.19 -6.46
N LEU A 94 -9.24 -12.10 -5.56
CA LEU A 94 -8.37 -13.20 -5.17
C LEU A 94 -8.29 -14.25 -6.29
N GLN A 95 -7.35 -15.19 -6.16
CA GLN A 95 -7.15 -16.28 -7.14
C GLN A 95 -8.40 -17.15 -7.34
N ASP A 96 -9.24 -17.30 -6.32
CA ASP A 96 -10.50 -18.06 -6.36
C ASP A 96 -11.67 -17.27 -6.97
N GLY A 97 -11.45 -16.03 -7.42
CA GLY A 97 -12.48 -15.15 -7.97
C GLY A 97 -13.28 -14.38 -6.91
N THR A 98 -12.92 -14.48 -5.63
CA THR A 98 -13.54 -13.69 -4.56
C THR A 98 -13.19 -12.22 -4.73
N LYS A 99 -14.19 -11.33 -4.60
CA LYS A 99 -14.00 -9.88 -4.64
C LYS A 99 -13.21 -9.38 -3.43
N THR A 100 -12.35 -8.40 -3.68
CA THR A 100 -11.58 -7.67 -2.68
C THR A 100 -11.89 -6.17 -2.76
N SER A 101 -11.84 -5.52 -1.60
CA SER A 101 -11.91 -4.06 -1.39
C SER A 101 -10.75 -3.59 -0.49
N LEU A 102 -10.73 -2.33 -0.06
CA LEU A 102 -9.64 -1.78 0.75
C LEU A 102 -9.61 -2.40 2.16
N PHE A 103 -10.77 -2.81 2.69
CA PHE A 103 -10.89 -3.37 4.04
C PHE A 103 -11.46 -4.79 4.06
N CYS A 104 -11.94 -5.34 2.95
CA CYS A 104 -12.32 -6.74 2.84
C CYS A 104 -11.30 -7.52 2.01
N ASN A 105 -10.76 -8.61 2.57
CA ASN A 105 -9.79 -9.51 1.94
C ASN A 105 -8.48 -8.81 1.50
N TRP A 106 -8.13 -7.69 2.14
CA TRP A 106 -6.97 -6.87 1.76
C TRP A 106 -5.65 -7.63 1.87
N GLU A 107 -5.37 -8.22 3.03
CA GLU A 107 -4.10 -8.89 3.35
C GLU A 107 -3.86 -10.08 2.41
N ARG A 108 -4.93 -10.85 2.14
CA ARG A 108 -4.92 -11.96 1.18
C ARG A 108 -4.63 -11.47 -0.25
N TRP A 109 -5.23 -10.35 -0.65
CA TRP A 109 -5.07 -9.81 -1.98
C TRP A 109 -3.70 -9.19 -2.22
N ILE A 110 -3.19 -8.39 -1.27
CA ILE A 110 -1.83 -7.85 -1.35
C ILE A 110 -0.82 -8.98 -1.39
N SER A 111 -0.98 -9.99 -0.54
CA SER A 111 -0.07 -11.15 -0.55
C SER A 111 -0.10 -11.89 -1.89
N PHE A 112 -1.27 -12.03 -2.51
CA PHE A 112 -1.41 -12.59 -3.86
C PHE A 112 -0.69 -11.72 -4.92
N LEU A 113 -0.89 -10.40 -4.90
CA LEU A 113 -0.22 -9.48 -5.83
C LEU A 113 1.29 -9.48 -5.64
N HIS A 114 1.75 -9.47 -4.40
CA HIS A 114 3.17 -9.56 -4.06
C HIS A 114 3.78 -10.87 -4.57
N ALA A 115 3.15 -12.01 -4.33
CA ALA A 115 3.62 -13.30 -4.84
C ALA A 115 3.73 -13.31 -6.37
N ALA A 116 2.72 -12.78 -7.07
CA ALA A 116 2.76 -12.65 -8.53
C ALA A 116 3.92 -11.74 -9.00
N ARG A 117 4.11 -10.59 -8.34
CA ARG A 117 5.21 -9.66 -8.63
C ARG A 117 6.57 -10.30 -8.38
N PHE A 118 6.76 -10.96 -7.24
CA PHE A 118 8.04 -11.57 -6.87
C PHE A 118 8.44 -12.69 -7.83
N ASN A 119 7.47 -13.49 -8.28
CA ASN A 119 7.71 -14.49 -9.31
C ASN A 119 8.07 -13.86 -10.66
N ALA A 120 7.45 -12.73 -11.01
CA ALA A 120 7.70 -12.06 -12.29
C ALA A 120 9.09 -11.40 -12.37
N ILE A 121 9.69 -11.01 -11.24
CA ILE A 121 11.00 -10.36 -11.19
C ILE A 121 12.15 -11.33 -10.90
N GLN A 122 11.86 -12.60 -10.62
CA GLN A 122 12.90 -13.62 -10.46
C GLN A 122 13.69 -13.78 -11.77
N ASP A 123 15.00 -13.98 -11.66
CA ASP A 123 15.95 -14.08 -12.78
C ASP A 123 16.06 -12.80 -13.64
N THR A 124 15.59 -11.66 -13.14
CA THR A 124 15.73 -10.34 -13.78
C THR A 124 16.69 -9.44 -13.00
N HIS A 125 17.19 -8.38 -13.64
CA HIS A 125 17.98 -7.36 -12.97
C HIS A 125 17.09 -6.50 -12.07
N VAL A 126 17.47 -6.37 -10.80
CA VAL A 126 16.71 -5.68 -9.76
C VAL A 126 17.58 -4.72 -8.96
N ARG A 127 16.93 -3.71 -8.37
CA ARG A 127 17.47 -2.90 -7.28
C ARG A 127 16.78 -3.28 -5.98
N VAL A 128 17.56 -3.29 -4.90
CA VAL A 128 17.09 -3.65 -3.56
C VAL A 128 17.27 -2.45 -2.64
N TYR A 129 16.21 -2.10 -1.93
CA TYR A 129 16.16 -0.98 -1.00
C TYR A 129 15.73 -1.42 0.39
N ASP A 130 16.08 -0.63 1.41
CA ASP A 130 15.42 -0.69 2.71
C ASP A 130 14.04 0.02 2.67
N THR A 131 13.31 0.00 3.79
CA THR A 131 11.99 0.65 3.89
C THR A 131 12.05 2.18 3.86
N MET A 132 13.24 2.77 3.98
CA MET A 132 13.48 4.20 3.83
C MET A 132 13.92 4.55 2.40
N TYR A 133 13.84 3.60 1.47
CA TYR A 133 14.29 3.71 0.08
C TYR A 133 15.79 4.00 -0.09
N ASN A 134 16.62 3.64 0.89
CA ASN A 134 18.07 3.64 0.70
C ASN A 134 18.47 2.37 -0.07
N GLN A 135 19.24 2.53 -1.15
CA GLN A 135 19.69 1.39 -1.96
C GLN A 135 20.70 0.54 -1.19
N LEU A 136 20.39 -0.74 -1.05
CA LEU A 136 21.24 -1.76 -0.42
C LEU A 136 22.12 -2.48 -1.44
N GLY A 137 21.67 -2.58 -2.70
CA GLY A 137 22.42 -3.20 -3.78
C GLY A 137 21.59 -3.38 -5.06
N GLU A 138 22.24 -3.89 -6.11
CA GLU A 138 21.61 -4.24 -7.38
C GLU A 138 22.28 -5.47 -8.01
N GLY A 139 21.56 -6.18 -8.88
CA GLY A 139 22.03 -7.41 -9.52
C GLY A 139 20.88 -8.29 -10.02
N VAL A 140 21.19 -9.50 -10.48
CA VAL A 140 20.16 -10.46 -10.93
C VAL A 140 19.55 -11.18 -9.74
N LEU A 141 18.22 -11.14 -9.59
CA LEU A 141 17.53 -11.80 -8.47
C LEU A 141 17.53 -13.32 -8.64
N LEU A 142 18.31 -14.04 -7.83
CA LEU A 142 18.39 -15.51 -7.88
C LEU A 142 17.32 -16.20 -7.02
N SER A 143 17.07 -15.67 -5.83
CA SER A 143 16.10 -16.23 -4.88
C SER A 143 15.71 -15.20 -3.83
N TYR A 144 14.59 -15.43 -3.16
CA TYR A 144 14.10 -14.58 -2.09
C TYR A 144 13.42 -15.42 -0.99
N ASP A 145 13.50 -14.92 0.23
CA ASP A 145 12.78 -15.42 1.40
C ASP A 145 11.67 -14.40 1.73
N THR A 146 10.47 -14.88 2.07
CA THR A 146 9.34 -14.02 2.48
C THR A 146 8.98 -14.21 3.95
N ALA A 147 8.45 -13.17 4.58
CA ALA A 147 7.86 -13.23 5.91
C ALA A 147 6.59 -12.38 5.95
N GLU A 148 5.68 -12.71 6.88
CA GLU A 148 4.56 -11.84 7.23
C GLU A 148 5.06 -10.69 8.11
N ASP A 149 4.65 -9.46 7.79
CA ASP A 149 4.89 -8.31 8.65
C ASP A 149 3.85 -8.22 9.79
N ALA A 150 3.94 -7.15 10.59
CA ALA A 150 3.02 -6.93 11.71
C ALA A 150 1.54 -6.75 11.29
N GLU A 151 1.29 -6.48 10.01
CA GLU A 151 -0.06 -6.35 9.43
C GLU A 151 -0.53 -7.65 8.77
N GLY A 152 0.26 -8.73 8.83
CA GLY A 152 -0.05 -10.02 8.19
C GLY A 152 0.16 -10.01 6.67
N ILE A 153 0.92 -9.04 6.14
CA ILE A 153 1.20 -8.93 4.71
C ILE A 153 2.51 -9.68 4.40
N ILE A 154 2.48 -10.53 3.37
CA ILE A 154 3.69 -11.23 2.90
C ILE A 154 4.60 -10.25 2.16
N ARG A 155 5.84 -10.08 2.66
CA ARG A 155 6.89 -9.24 2.07
C ARG A 155 8.22 -10.00 1.99
N ILE A 156 9.14 -9.54 1.12
CA ILE A 156 10.47 -10.13 1.01
C ILE A 156 11.29 -9.72 2.24
N SER A 157 11.69 -10.69 3.06
CA SER A 157 12.54 -10.45 4.23
C SER A 157 14.03 -10.44 3.87
N SER A 158 14.42 -11.22 2.86
CA SER A 158 15.78 -11.22 2.32
C SER A 158 15.81 -11.75 0.89
N CYS A 159 16.85 -11.40 0.14
CA CYS A 159 17.06 -11.88 -1.22
C CYS A 159 18.52 -12.21 -1.50
N ARG A 160 18.76 -13.06 -2.51
CA ARG A 160 20.10 -13.32 -3.06
C ARG A 160 20.21 -12.74 -4.47
N LEU A 161 21.26 -11.97 -4.70
CA LEU A 161 21.56 -11.39 -6.01
C LEU A 161 22.83 -12.01 -6.59
N LYS A 162 22.87 -12.19 -7.92
CA LYS A 162 24.11 -12.37 -8.69
C LYS A 162 24.61 -10.98 -9.12
N THR A 163 25.79 -10.61 -8.67
CA THR A 163 26.52 -9.40 -9.04
C THR A 163 27.81 -9.78 -9.77
N GLU A 164 28.56 -8.79 -10.26
CA GLU A 164 29.89 -9.02 -10.86
C GLU A 164 30.88 -9.66 -9.87
N GLU A 165 30.73 -9.36 -8.57
CA GLU A 165 31.60 -9.84 -7.49
C GLU A 165 31.20 -11.23 -6.96
N GLY A 166 30.09 -11.79 -7.46
CA GLY A 166 29.59 -13.11 -7.07
C GLY A 166 28.15 -13.06 -6.56
N THR A 167 27.81 -13.94 -5.60
CA THR A 167 26.47 -13.98 -5.01
C THR A 167 26.47 -13.27 -3.66
N CYS A 168 25.59 -12.29 -3.49
CA CYS A 168 25.41 -11.60 -2.21
C CYS A 168 24.00 -11.86 -1.66
N LYS A 169 23.86 -11.88 -0.32
CA LYS A 169 22.57 -11.92 0.37
C LYS A 169 22.29 -10.55 0.98
N LEU A 170 21.13 -9.98 0.69
CA LEU A 170 20.66 -8.70 1.21
C LEU A 170 19.41 -8.89 2.08
N SER A 171 19.32 -8.12 3.15
CA SER A 171 18.19 -8.14 4.09
C SER A 171 18.13 -6.82 4.85
N ALA A 172 16.93 -6.40 5.23
CA ALA A 172 16.68 -5.23 6.07
C ALA A 172 15.49 -5.49 7.01
N SER A 173 15.37 -4.70 8.07
CA SER A 173 14.26 -4.77 9.01
C SER A 173 13.29 -3.62 8.77
N PRO A 174 11.97 -3.86 8.67
CA PRO A 174 11.30 -5.15 8.78
C PRO A 174 11.35 -6.03 7.51
N HIS A 175 11.57 -5.43 6.34
CA HIS A 175 11.65 -6.13 5.05
C HIS A 175 12.49 -5.33 4.05
N VAL A 176 12.77 -5.92 2.88
CA VAL A 176 13.41 -5.24 1.74
C VAL A 176 12.39 -4.94 0.65
N ILE A 177 12.64 -3.87 -0.10
CA ILE A 177 11.90 -3.51 -1.32
C ILE A 177 12.75 -3.97 -2.50
N VAL A 178 12.17 -4.75 -3.41
CA VAL A 178 12.85 -5.27 -4.61
C VAL A 178 12.10 -4.82 -5.86
N GLU A 179 12.79 -4.09 -6.74
CA GLU A 179 12.20 -3.50 -7.94
C GLU A 179 13.01 -3.92 -9.18
N ALA A 180 12.33 -4.41 -10.21
CA ALA A 180 12.98 -4.71 -11.49
C ALA A 180 13.42 -3.41 -12.17
N THR A 181 14.64 -3.40 -12.73
CA THR A 181 15.16 -2.22 -13.45
C THR A 181 14.62 -2.11 -14.87
N GLY A 182 14.04 -3.20 -15.41
CA GLY A 182 13.63 -3.30 -16.81
C GLY A 182 14.80 -3.51 -17.78
N GLU A 183 16.02 -3.70 -17.27
CA GLU A 183 17.18 -4.02 -18.09
C GLU A 183 17.10 -5.47 -18.56
N TRP A 184 17.19 -5.67 -19.87
CA TRP A 184 17.16 -6.98 -20.49
C TRP A 184 18.54 -7.61 -20.37
N ILE A 185 18.65 -8.73 -19.65
CA ILE A 185 19.89 -9.50 -19.58
C ILE A 185 19.91 -10.42 -20.81
N GLU A 186 20.86 -10.22 -21.72
CA GLU A 186 21.05 -11.17 -22.82
C GLU A 186 21.35 -12.56 -22.24
N PRO A 187 20.64 -13.62 -22.65
CA PRO A 187 20.96 -14.95 -22.19
C PRO A 187 22.39 -15.31 -22.63
N GLU A 188 23.22 -15.76 -21.68
CA GLU A 188 24.54 -16.33 -21.99
C GLU A 188 24.36 -17.44 -23.03
N LYS A 189 25.03 -17.30 -24.18
CA LYS A 189 25.03 -18.34 -25.22
C LYS A 189 25.60 -19.62 -24.61
N ALA A 190 24.75 -20.66 -24.57
CA ALA A 190 25.13 -22.03 -24.22
C ALA A 190 26.23 -22.58 -25.12
#